data_AF-A0A317I8Y0-F1
#
_entry.id   AF-A0A317I8Y0-F1
#
_cell.length_a   1.000
_cell.length_b   1.000
_cell.length_c   1.000
_cell.angle_alpha   90.00
_cell.angle_beta   90.00
_cell.angle_gamma   90.00
#
_symmetry.space_group_name_H-M   'P 1'
#
loop_
_entity.id
_entity.type
_entity.pdbx_description
1 polymer ?
#
loop_
_entity_poly.entity_id
_entity_poly.type
_entity_poly.pdbx_seq_one_letter_code
_entity_poly.pdbx_strand_id
1 'polypeptide(L)'
;MVPDELSNSHPNSKDPADQLAEYRAKLEEVADLVARIRHEINNPLTGVLGQAQLLLREDLNERARKRAQTIEELAIRIRDIVAQLRQVQRPVSDKRDGEAAHSGSG
;
A
#
# COMPACT_ATOMS: atom_id res chain seq x y z
N MET A 1 61.16 -5.36 -17.98
CA MET A 1 60.19 -4.60 -18.78
C MET A 1 58.95 -5.46 -18.90
N VAL A 2 57.93 -5.17 -18.09
CA VAL A 2 56.68 -5.97 -18.02
C VAL A 2 55.55 -5.02 -18.42
N PRO A 3 54.76 -5.31 -19.48
CA PRO A 3 53.56 -4.53 -19.76
C PRO A 3 52.31 -5.19 -19.15
N ASP A 4 51.61 -4.36 -18.37
CA ASP A 4 50.17 -4.27 -18.16
C ASP A 4 49.33 -5.55 -18.15
N GLU A 5 49.08 -6.06 -16.94
CA GLU A 5 47.75 -6.59 -16.62
C GLU A 5 46.75 -5.44 -16.70
N LEU A 6 46.14 -5.29 -17.87
CA LEU A 6 44.96 -4.45 -18.05
C LEU A 6 43.89 -4.90 -17.06
N SER A 7 43.73 -4.07 -16.04
CA SER A 7 42.58 -3.88 -15.17
C SER A 7 41.28 -4.22 -15.88
N ASN A 8 40.86 -5.48 -15.80
CA ASN A 8 39.48 -5.85 -16.06
C ASN A 8 38.68 -5.53 -14.79
N SER A 9 38.49 -4.22 -14.57
CA SER A 9 37.68 -3.66 -13.50
C SER A 9 36.21 -3.96 -13.81
N HIS A 10 35.74 -5.13 -13.37
CA HIS A 10 34.32 -5.37 -13.15
C HIS A 10 34.15 -5.77 -11.67
N PRO A 11 33.68 -4.82 -10.84
CA PRO A 11 32.70 -5.19 -9.85
C PRO A 11 31.58 -4.15 -9.87
N ASN A 12 30.65 -4.27 -10.83
CA ASN A 12 29.34 -3.65 -10.68
C ASN A 12 28.37 -4.65 -10.04
N SER A 13 28.77 -5.24 -8.91
CA SER A 13 27.84 -5.96 -8.04
C SER A 13 27.60 -5.08 -6.83
N LYS A 14 26.52 -4.30 -6.84
CA LYS A 14 26.01 -3.61 -5.63
C LYS A 14 25.99 -4.62 -4.48
N ASP A 15 26.46 -4.22 -3.29
CA ASP A 15 26.41 -5.06 -2.09
C ASP A 15 24.99 -5.65 -1.96
N PRO A 16 24.83 -6.97 -1.73
CA PRO A 16 23.53 -7.57 -1.44
C PRO A 16 22.71 -6.81 -0.39
N ALA A 17 23.36 -6.18 0.60
CA ALA A 17 22.71 -5.32 1.59
C ALA A 17 22.13 -4.04 0.97
N ASP A 18 22.87 -3.38 0.09
CA ASP A 18 22.40 -2.18 -0.63
C ASP A 18 21.24 -2.52 -1.57
N GLN A 19 21.30 -3.66 -2.25
CA GLN A 19 20.20 -4.14 -3.09
C GLN A 19 18.94 -4.39 -2.26
N LEU A 20 19.07 -5.06 -1.11
CA LEU A 20 17.94 -5.33 -0.21
C LEU A 20 17.34 -4.03 0.34
N ALA A 21 18.17 -3.05 0.70
CA ALA A 21 17.73 -1.73 1.13
C ALA A 21 16.95 -1.00 0.03
N GLU A 22 17.45 -1.03 -1.21
CA GLU A 22 16.77 -0.44 -2.37
C GLU A 22 15.41 -1.11 -2.65
N TYR A 23 15.34 -2.44 -2.58
CA TYR A 23 14.08 -3.17 -2.73
C TYR A 23 13.06 -2.82 -1.63
N ARG A 24 13.50 -2.68 -0.37
CA ARG A 24 12.63 -2.28 0.74
C ARG A 24 12.08 -0.87 0.53
N ALA A 25 12.92 0.09 0.14
CA ALA A 25 12.49 1.45 -0.14
C ALA A 25 11.42 1.50 -1.25
N LYS A 26 11.61 0.70 -2.32
CA LYS A 26 10.61 0.57 -3.39
C LYS A 26 9.27 0.01 -2.88
N LEU A 27 9.30 -1.00 -2.01
CA LEU A 27 8.08 -1.56 -1.42
C LEU A 27 7.37 -0.57 -0.50
N GLU A 28 8.12 0.24 0.25
CA GLU A 28 7.56 1.31 1.08
C GLU A 28 6.89 2.39 0.23
N GLU A 29 7.53 2.83 -0.86
CA GLU A 29 6.94 3.79 -1.80
C GLU A 29 5.62 3.27 -2.40
N VAL A 30 5.59 2.00 -2.80
CA VAL A 30 4.37 1.34 -3.31
C VAL A 30 3.29 1.28 -2.22
N ALA A 31 3.64 0.92 -0.99
CA ALA A 31 2.68 0.86 0.11
C ALA A 31 2.08 2.24 0.42
N ASP A 32 2.91 3.30 0.40
CA ASP A 32 2.45 4.66 0.60
C ASP A 32 1.57 5.16 -0.54
N LEU A 33 1.89 4.80 -1.79
CA LEU A 33 1.03 5.10 -2.95
C LEU A 33 -0.33 4.41 -2.82
N VAL A 34 -0.36 3.12 -2.47
CA VAL A 34 -1.61 2.38 -2.25
C VAL A 34 -2.44 3.01 -1.14
N ALA A 35 -1.80 3.44 -0.04
CA ALA A 35 -2.48 4.14 1.04
C ALA A 35 -3.12 5.45 0.57
N ARG A 36 -2.38 6.28 -0.19
CA ARG A 36 -2.89 7.53 -0.77
C ARG A 36 -4.09 7.29 -1.68
N ILE A 37 -3.97 6.36 -2.63
CA ILE A 37 -5.05 6.00 -3.56
C ILE A 37 -6.30 5.56 -2.79
N ARG A 38 -6.14 4.71 -1.77
CA ARG A 38 -7.26 4.27 -0.91
C ARG A 38 -7.96 5.46 -0.26
N HIS A 39 -7.20 6.41 0.27
CA HIS A 39 -7.78 7.62 0.88
C HIS A 39 -8.50 8.49 -0.15
N GLU A 40 -7.88 8.74 -1.31
CA GLU A 40 -8.48 9.55 -2.37
C GLU A 40 -9.73 8.94 -2.99
N ILE A 41 -9.86 7.60 -3.02
CA ILE A 41 -11.08 6.93 -3.48
C ILE A 41 -12.16 6.94 -2.38
N ASN A 42 -11.79 6.68 -1.13
CA ASN A 42 -12.76 6.65 -0.04
C ASN A 42 -13.44 8.01 0.19
N ASN A 43 -12.75 9.11 -0.11
CA ASN A 43 -13.28 10.47 0.03
C ASN A 43 -14.54 10.73 -0.82
N PRO A 44 -14.50 10.64 -2.16
CA PRO A 44 -15.69 10.81 -2.99
C PRO A 44 -16.71 9.69 -2.76
N LEU A 45 -16.28 8.47 -2.44
CA LEU A 45 -17.18 7.35 -2.17
C LEU A 45 -18.06 7.58 -0.94
N THR A 46 -17.49 8.19 0.11
CA THR A 46 -18.24 8.61 1.29
C THR A 46 -19.31 9.63 0.92
N GLY A 47 -18.99 10.57 0.02
CA GLY A 47 -19.94 11.53 -0.53
C GLY A 47 -21.07 10.87 -1.32
N VAL A 48 -20.75 9.95 -2.22
CA VAL A 48 -21.74 9.19 -3.02
C VAL A 48 -22.68 8.39 -2.12
N LEU A 49 -22.12 7.68 -1.14
CA LEU A 49 -22.92 6.91 -0.18
C LEU A 49 -23.84 7.81 0.64
N GLY A 50 -23.31 8.94 1.14
CA GLY A 50 -24.10 9.93 1.87
C GLY A 50 -25.24 10.50 1.03
N GLN A 51 -24.99 10.85 -0.24
CA GLN A 51 -26.02 11.35 -1.15
C GLN A 51 -27.10 10.30 -1.43
N ALA A 52 -26.72 9.05 -1.69
CA ALA A 52 -27.68 7.95 -1.87
C ALA A 52 -28.56 7.77 -0.62
N GLN A 53 -27.96 7.82 0.57
CA GLN A 53 -28.67 7.70 1.85
C GLN A 53 -29.56 8.92 2.18
N LEU A 54 -29.21 10.12 1.71
CA LEU A 54 -30.08 11.29 1.82
C LEU A 54 -31.27 11.16 0.86
N LEU A 55 -31.04 10.79 -0.40
CA LEU A 55 -32.11 10.56 -1.38
C LEU A 55 -33.12 9.50 -0.90
N LEU A 56 -32.65 8.42 -0.28
CA LEU A 56 -33.54 7.36 0.23
C LEU A 56 -34.48 7.81 1.36
N ARG A 57 -34.17 8.94 2.02
CA ARG A 57 -35.02 9.57 3.04
C ARG A 57 -36.08 10.50 2.44
N GLU A 58 -35.96 10.87 1.17
CA GLU A 58 -36.96 11.68 0.47
C GLU A 58 -38.16 10.85 0.04
N ASP A 59 -39.24 11.54 -0.35
CA ASP A 59 -40.43 10.92 -0.93
C ASP A 59 -40.20 10.59 -2.41
N LEU A 60 -39.59 9.42 -2.64
CA LEU A 60 -39.26 8.90 -3.95
C LEU A 60 -40.34 7.93 -4.45
N ASN A 61 -40.70 8.05 -5.73
CA ASN A 61 -41.42 6.98 -6.40
C ASN A 61 -40.58 5.68 -6.45
N GLU A 62 -41.24 4.54 -6.65
CA GLU A 62 -40.62 3.22 -6.64
C GLU A 62 -39.41 3.08 -7.57
N ARG A 63 -39.46 3.71 -8.75
CA ARG A 63 -38.37 3.65 -9.72
C ARG A 63 -37.13 4.40 -9.24
N ALA A 64 -37.33 5.60 -8.68
CA ALA A 64 -36.25 6.41 -8.12
C ALA A 64 -35.67 5.76 -6.87
N ARG A 65 -36.51 5.22 -5.98
CA ARG A 65 -36.09 4.48 -4.78
C ARG A 65 -35.20 3.29 -5.13
N LYS A 66 -35.60 2.46 -6.09
CA LYS A 66 -34.77 1.33 -6.57
C LYS A 66 -33.41 1.79 -7.09
N ARG A 67 -33.37 2.87 -7.88
CA ARG A 67 -32.10 3.42 -8.38
C ARG A 67 -31.19 3.90 -7.24
N ALA A 68 -31.75 4.60 -6.25
CA ALA A 68 -30.98 5.08 -5.09
C ALA A 68 -30.43 3.92 -4.25
N GLN A 69 -31.21 2.85 -4.04
CA GLN A 69 -30.74 1.62 -3.38
C GLN A 69 -29.59 0.98 -4.15
N THR A 70 -29.71 0.85 -5.48
CA THR A 70 -28.62 0.33 -6.32
C THR A 70 -27.35 1.17 -6.22
N ILE A 71 -27.46 2.50 -6.17
CA ILE A 71 -26.30 3.39 -5.98
C ILE A 71 -25.64 3.14 -4.61
N GLU A 72 -26.42 3.04 -3.54
CA GLU A 72 -25.93 2.73 -2.19
C GLU A 72 -25.19 1.37 -2.16
N GLU A 73 -25.81 0.32 -2.70
CA GLU A 73 -25.23 -1.03 -2.75
C GLU A 73 -23.91 -1.07 -3.52
N LEU A 74 -23.85 -0.40 -4.67
CA LEU A 74 -22.63 -0.31 -5.48
C LEU A 74 -21.53 0.48 -4.75
N ALA A 75 -21.90 1.59 -4.09
CA ALA A 75 -20.94 2.38 -3.32
C ALA A 75 -20.34 1.58 -2.15
N ILE A 76 -21.18 0.83 -1.44
CA ILE A 76 -20.75 -0.10 -0.37
C ILE A 76 -19.80 -1.16 -0.93
N ARG A 77 -20.15 -1.78 -2.05
CA ARG A 77 -19.29 -2.80 -2.68
C ARG A 77 -17.92 -2.24 -3.09
N ILE A 78 -17.87 -1.04 -3.66
CA ILE A 78 -16.60 -0.38 -4.02
C ILE A 78 -15.76 -0.14 -2.75
N ARG A 79 -16.40 0.33 -1.67
CA ARG A 79 -15.71 0.61 -0.39
C ARG A 79 -15.05 -0.65 0.14
N ASP A 80 -15.76 -1.77 0.06
CA ASP A 80 -15.28 -3.05 0.58
C ASP A 80 -14.13 -3.60 -0.28
N ILE A 81 -14.17 -3.43 -1.61
CA ILE A 81 -13.04 -3.74 -2.51
C ILE A 81 -11.81 -2.87 -2.17
N VAL A 82 -12.01 -1.56 -2.02
CA VAL A 82 -10.93 -0.62 -1.66
C VAL A 82 -10.36 -0.92 -0.28
N ALA A 83 -11.18 -1.41 0.65
CA ALA A 83 -10.73 -1.82 1.98
C ALA A 83 -9.79 -3.03 1.95
N GLN A 84 -9.90 -3.93 0.95
CA GLN A 84 -8.99 -5.07 0.78
C GLN A 84 -7.56 -4.62 0.46
N LEU A 85 -7.36 -3.43 -0.11
CA LEU A 85 -6.03 -2.85 -0.35
C LEU A 85 -5.24 -2.57 0.95
N ARG A 86 -5.88 -2.63 2.13
CA ARG A 86 -5.17 -2.57 3.42
C ARG A 86 -4.18 -3.72 3.65
N GLN A 87 -4.34 -4.84 2.94
CA GLN A 87 -3.49 -6.02 3.13
C GLN A 87 -2.09 -5.88 2.52
N VAL A 88 -1.84 -4.82 1.74
CA VAL A 88 -0.49 -4.45 1.29
C VAL A 88 0.29 -3.94 2.51
N GLN A 89 0.91 -4.86 3.25
CA GLN A 89 1.70 -4.57 4.45
C GLN A 89 3.09 -4.08 4.07
N ARG A 90 3.60 -3.12 4.84
CA ARG A 90 5.01 -2.72 4.80
C ARG A 90 5.87 -3.94 5.17
N PRO A 91 6.99 -4.19 4.49
CA PRO A 91 7.91 -5.24 4.92
C PRO A 91 8.31 -4.96 6.37
N VAL A 92 7.92 -5.84 7.29
CA VAL A 92 8.31 -5.73 8.69
C VAL A 92 9.83 -5.87 8.73
N SER A 93 10.53 -4.84 9.18
CA SER A 93 11.95 -4.96 9.50
C SER A 93 12.05 -5.99 10.62
N ASP A 94 12.58 -7.17 10.34
CA ASP A 94 12.95 -8.12 11.39
C ASP A 94 14.13 -7.50 12.14
N LYS A 95 13.85 -6.71 13.18
CA LYS A 95 14.83 -6.29 14.18
C LYS A 95 15.01 -7.46 15.14
N ARG A 96 15.56 -8.56 14.63
CA ARG A 96 16.17 -9.63 15.42
C ARG A 96 17.56 -9.78 14.85
N ASP A 97 18.51 -9.05 15.43
CA ASP A 97 19.97 -9.27 15.41
C ASP A 97 20.62 -8.00 15.99
N GLY A 98 20.58 -7.86 17.31
CA GLY A 98 21.18 -6.69 17.98
C GLY A 98 21.22 -6.76 19.51
N GLU A 99 20.47 -7.67 20.15
CA GLU A 99 20.33 -7.68 21.61
C GLU A 99 20.65 -9.03 22.27
N ALA A 100 21.58 -9.80 21.70
CA ALA A 100 21.99 -11.11 22.24
C ALA A 100 23.50 -11.25 22.53
N ALA A 101 24.27 -10.15 22.62
CA ALA A 101 25.72 -10.24 22.87
C ALA A 101 26.25 -9.43 24.06
N HIS A 102 25.40 -8.75 24.85
CA HIS A 102 25.84 -8.00 26.04
C HIS A 102 25.00 -8.33 27.28
N SER A 103 24.93 -9.61 27.64
CA SER A 103 24.63 -9.99 29.03
C SER A 103 25.01 -11.45 29.29
N GLY A 104 26.10 -11.62 30.04
CA GLY A 104 26.49 -12.87 30.67
C GLY A 104 27.92 -13.26 30.29
N SER A 105 28.86 -13.52 31.19
CA SER A 105 28.91 -13.54 32.64
C SER A 105 30.36 -13.89 32.99
N GLY A 106 30.87 -13.42 34.13
CA GLY A 106 31.97 -14.07 34.86
C GLY A 106 33.35 -13.49 34.63
#